data_AF-A0A1S3J845-F1
#
_entry.id   AF-A0A1S3J845-F1
#
_cell.length_a   1.000
_cell.length_b   1.000
_cell.length_c   1.000
_cell.angle_alpha   90.00
_cell.angle_beta   90.00
_cell.angle_gamma   90.00
#
_symmetry.space_group_name_H-M   'P 1'
#
loop_
_entity.id
_entity.type
_entity.pdbx_description
1 polymer ?
#
loop_
_entity_poly.entity_id
_entity_poly.type
_entity_poly.pdbx_seq_one_letter_code
_entity_poly.pdbx_strand_id
1 'polypeptide(L)'
;MVKDDGGQTVVLGPRGETWAVATDFDDDCDTDILAGNGGYVYLLENIGDAEKGQFAAPRRLTKADGTTIDMGYWSGAPAFKDMNGDGLKDLLLSEWDGTLTPLSLFINIGTSTEPAFAEPRVLLRTLGGSGISFI
;
A
#
# COMPACT_ATOMS: atom_id res chain seq x y z
N MET A 1 -1.62 -18.59 -7.70
CA MET A 1 -2.69 -17.61 -7.98
C MET A 1 -3.52 -17.50 -6.72
N VAL A 2 -3.68 -16.30 -6.16
CA VAL A 2 -4.52 -16.09 -4.97
C VAL A 2 -5.98 -16.33 -5.38
N LYS A 3 -6.69 -17.12 -4.57
CA LYS A 3 -8.10 -17.45 -4.77
C LYS A 3 -8.89 -17.00 -3.55
N ASP A 4 -10.12 -16.55 -3.75
CA ASP A 4 -11.04 -16.28 -2.64
C ASP A 4 -11.58 -17.59 -2.03
N ASP A 5 -12.41 -17.47 -0.99
CA ASP A 5 -13.07 -18.61 -0.31
C ASP A 5 -13.99 -19.44 -1.24
N GLY A 6 -14.36 -18.89 -2.40
CA GLY A 6 -15.10 -19.57 -3.46
C GLY A 6 -14.21 -20.31 -4.47
N GLY A 7 -12.88 -20.26 -4.29
CA GLY A 7 -11.90 -20.84 -5.21
C GLY A 7 -11.73 -20.04 -6.52
N GLN A 8 -12.31 -18.84 -6.61
CA GLN A 8 -12.22 -17.98 -7.77
C GLN A 8 -10.90 -17.20 -7.76
N THR A 9 -10.29 -17.03 -8.92
CA THR A 9 -9.05 -16.25 -9.03
C THR A 9 -9.33 -14.79 -8.69
N VAL A 10 -8.56 -14.26 -7.75
CA VAL A 10 -8.56 -12.84 -7.43
C VAL A 10 -7.84 -12.07 -8.55
N VAL A 11 -8.58 -11.21 -9.25
CA VAL A 11 -8.05 -10.33 -10.32
C VAL A 11 -8.20 -8.88 -9.87
N LEU A 12 -7.08 -8.20 -9.65
CA LEU A 12 -7.08 -6.83 -9.13
C LEU A 12 -7.55 -5.77 -10.14
N GLY A 13 -7.65 -6.12 -11.43
CA GLY A 13 -8.14 -5.24 -12.49
C GLY A 13 -7.15 -5.05 -13.66
N PRO A 14 -7.52 -4.26 -14.68
CA PRO A 14 -6.84 -4.25 -15.98
C PRO A 14 -5.69 -3.24 -16.13
N ARG A 15 -5.33 -2.46 -15.10
CA ARG A 15 -4.53 -1.23 -15.28
C ARG A 15 -3.03 -1.42 -15.56
N GLY A 16 -2.49 -2.63 -15.42
CA GLY A 16 -1.09 -2.93 -15.77
C GLY A 16 -0.09 -2.39 -14.74
N GLU A 17 1.05 -3.08 -14.64
CA GLU A 17 2.03 -3.07 -13.53
C GLU A 17 1.46 -3.50 -12.17
N THR A 18 2.06 -4.56 -11.64
CA THR A 18 1.65 -5.18 -10.38
C THR A 18 2.89 -5.50 -9.58
N TRP A 19 2.91 -5.07 -8.32
CA TRP A 19 3.79 -5.60 -7.29
C TRP A 19 2.93 -6.28 -6.24
N ALA A 20 3.54 -7.17 -5.46
CA ALA A 20 2.94 -7.73 -4.26
C ALA A 20 4.02 -7.77 -3.18
N VAL A 21 3.67 -7.35 -1.97
CA VAL A 21 4.53 -7.47 -0.79
C VAL A 21 3.77 -8.20 0.30
N ALA A 22 4.43 -9.14 0.95
CA ALA A 22 3.92 -9.82 2.13
C ALA A 22 4.26 -8.98 3.36
N THR A 23 3.27 -8.70 4.19
CA THR A 23 3.42 -7.98 5.45
C THR A 23 2.32 -8.40 6.38
N ASP A 24 2.57 -8.41 7.68
CA ASP A 24 1.50 -8.31 8.66
C ASP A 24 0.96 -6.86 8.53
N PHE A 25 -0.29 -6.64 8.11
CA PHE A 25 -0.86 -5.30 7.89
C PHE A 25 -1.49 -4.75 9.18
N ASP A 26 -2.19 -5.60 9.93
CA ASP A 26 -2.99 -5.23 11.10
C ASP A 26 -2.42 -5.74 12.45
N ASP A 27 -1.18 -6.20 12.46
CA ASP A 27 -0.49 -6.69 13.68
C ASP A 27 -1.22 -7.85 14.38
N ASP A 28 -1.94 -8.69 13.63
CA ASP A 28 -2.64 -9.87 14.15
C ASP A 28 -1.78 -11.15 14.16
N CYS A 29 -0.51 -11.03 13.75
CA CYS A 29 0.49 -12.09 13.63
C CYS A 29 0.24 -13.09 12.49
N ASP A 30 -0.58 -12.74 11.52
CA ASP A 30 -0.64 -13.45 10.25
C ASP A 30 0.07 -12.65 9.13
N THR A 31 0.09 -13.18 7.91
CA THR A 31 0.75 -12.52 6.78
C THR A 31 -0.26 -12.15 5.71
N ASP A 32 -0.51 -10.85 5.59
CA ASP A 32 -1.28 -10.23 4.53
C ASP A 32 -0.46 -9.97 3.27
N ILE A 33 -1.17 -9.53 2.24
CA ILE A 33 -0.56 -9.08 0.99
C ILE A 33 -1.05 -7.67 0.67
N LEU A 34 -0.09 -6.75 0.51
CA LEU A 34 -0.34 -5.50 -0.21
C LEU A 34 0.00 -5.71 -1.68
N ALA A 35 -0.87 -5.24 -2.58
CA ALA A 35 -0.66 -5.37 -4.01
C ALA A 35 -0.96 -4.07 -4.77
N GLY A 36 -0.11 -3.75 -5.74
CA GLY A 36 -0.27 -2.62 -6.63
C GLY A 36 -1.04 -2.97 -7.89
N ASN A 37 -1.87 -2.05 -8.38
CA ASN A 37 -2.42 -2.12 -9.73
C ASN A 37 -2.77 -0.72 -10.26
N GLY A 38 -1.98 -0.20 -11.20
CA GLY A 38 -2.24 1.08 -11.85
C GLY A 38 -2.47 2.24 -10.90
N GLY A 39 -1.55 2.39 -9.93
CA GLY A 39 -1.56 3.46 -8.93
C GLY A 39 -2.35 3.16 -7.66
N TYR A 40 -3.28 2.19 -7.71
CA TYR A 40 -4.00 1.72 -6.53
C TYR A 40 -3.18 0.76 -5.69
N VAL A 41 -3.40 0.81 -4.38
CA VAL A 41 -2.95 -0.21 -3.44
C VAL A 41 -4.15 -1.01 -2.94
N TYR A 42 -4.04 -2.33 -3.02
CA TYR A 42 -5.01 -3.29 -2.52
C TYR A 42 -4.44 -4.00 -1.30
N LEU A 43 -5.27 -4.21 -0.29
CA LEU A 43 -5.05 -5.18 0.77
C LEU A 43 -5.79 -6.47 0.42
N LEU A 44 -5.06 -7.58 0.48
CA LEU A 44 -5.62 -8.91 0.58
C LEU A 44 -5.29 -9.38 2.00
N GLU A 45 -6.27 -9.20 2.87
CA GLU A 45 -6.20 -9.54 4.28
C GLU A 45 -6.27 -11.05 4.42
N ASN A 46 -5.28 -11.66 5.06
CA ASN A 46 -5.39 -13.04 5.47
C ASN A 46 -6.33 -13.05 6.68
N ILE A 47 -7.36 -13.87 6.59
CA ILE A 47 -8.38 -14.06 7.63
C ILE A 47 -8.36 -15.50 8.15
N GLY A 48 -7.34 -16.26 7.72
CA GLY A 48 -7.12 -17.65 8.05
C GLY A 48 -6.26 -17.82 9.29
N ASP A 49 -5.72 -19.02 9.45
CA ASP A 49 -4.59 -19.25 10.36
C ASP A 49 -3.27 -19.05 9.57
N ALA A 50 -2.17 -18.79 10.27
CA ALA A 50 -0.85 -18.58 9.67
C ALA A 50 -0.36 -19.77 8.80
N GLU A 51 -1.02 -20.93 8.87
CA GLU A 51 -0.71 -22.13 8.10
C GLU A 51 -1.56 -22.30 6.82
N LYS A 52 -2.71 -21.61 6.73
CA LYS A 52 -3.65 -21.70 5.61
C LYS A 52 -4.04 -20.29 5.14
N GLY A 53 -3.33 -19.78 4.13
CA GLY A 53 -3.62 -18.50 3.48
C GLY A 53 -5.04 -18.45 2.90
N GLN A 54 -5.97 -17.92 3.69
CA GLN A 54 -7.38 -17.67 3.35
C GLN A 54 -7.54 -16.17 3.31
N PHE A 55 -7.78 -15.62 2.13
CA PHE A 55 -7.78 -14.18 1.95
C PHE A 55 -9.19 -13.65 1.76
N ALA A 56 -9.52 -12.59 2.48
CA ALA A 56 -10.73 -11.82 2.23
C ALA A 56 -10.74 -11.25 0.80
N ALA A 57 -11.92 -10.81 0.36
CA ALA A 57 -12.03 -10.10 -0.91
C ALA A 57 -11.13 -8.85 -0.88
N PRO A 58 -10.29 -8.60 -1.92
CA PRO A 58 -9.37 -7.49 -1.89
C PRO A 58 -10.10 -6.15 -1.79
N ARG A 59 -9.59 -5.27 -0.94
CA ARG A 59 -10.08 -3.90 -0.82
C ARG A 59 -8.99 -2.90 -1.16
N ARG A 60 -9.36 -1.76 -1.72
CA ARG A 60 -8.41 -0.66 -1.92
C ARG A 60 -8.12 -0.02 -0.57
N LEU A 61 -6.86 0.35 -0.35
CA LEU A 61 -6.52 1.19 0.78
C LEU A 61 -7.09 2.59 0.59
N THR A 62 -7.51 3.17 1.71
CA THR A 62 -8.06 4.52 1.79
C THR A 62 -7.27 5.34 2.79
N LYS A 63 -7.30 6.65 2.60
CA LYS A 63 -6.93 7.59 3.64
C LYS A 63 -8.01 7.61 4.73
N ALA A 64 -7.71 8.24 5.86
CA ALA A 64 -8.59 8.38 7.01
C ALA A 64 -9.88 9.18 6.68
N ASP A 65 -9.87 10.00 5.63
CA ASP A 65 -11.05 10.70 5.12
C ASP A 65 -11.97 9.82 4.24
N GLY A 66 -11.61 8.54 4.05
CA GLY A 66 -12.35 7.57 3.24
C GLY A 66 -12.06 7.64 1.74
N THR A 67 -11.22 8.57 1.28
CA THR A 67 -10.83 8.64 -0.13
C THR A 67 -9.77 7.59 -0.46
N THR A 68 -9.83 7.01 -1.66
CA THR A 68 -8.90 5.97 -2.11
C THR A 68 -7.48 6.52 -2.24
N ILE A 69 -6.48 5.73 -1.82
CA ILE A 69 -5.08 5.98 -2.15
C ILE A 69 -4.88 5.65 -3.64
N ASP A 70 -4.78 6.69 -4.46
CA ASP A 70 -4.58 6.63 -5.90
C ASP A 70 -3.33 7.42 -6.27
N MET A 71 -2.27 6.72 -6.66
CA MET A 71 -1.03 7.31 -7.14
C MET A 71 -1.08 7.69 -8.63
N GLY A 72 -2.27 7.79 -9.23
CA GLY A 72 -2.51 8.30 -10.58
C GLY A 72 -2.19 7.31 -11.71
N TYR A 73 -0.92 6.92 -11.85
CA TYR A 73 -0.45 6.05 -12.93
C TYR A 73 0.17 4.75 -12.41
N TRP A 74 1.43 4.82 -11.98
CA TRP A 74 2.16 3.66 -11.48
C TRP A 74 2.65 3.95 -10.07
N SER A 75 2.55 2.94 -9.22
CA SER A 75 3.15 2.97 -7.90
C SER A 75 4.26 1.93 -7.82
N GLY A 76 5.35 2.28 -7.15
CA GLY A 76 6.36 1.31 -6.74
C GLY A 76 5.86 0.47 -5.56
N ALA A 77 6.56 -0.63 -5.29
CA ALA A 77 6.30 -1.44 -4.12
C ALA A 77 6.46 -0.60 -2.83
N PRO A 78 5.55 -0.74 -1.85
CA PRO A 78 5.56 0.08 -0.66
C PRO A 78 6.64 -0.36 0.29
N ALA A 79 7.04 0.55 1.17
CA ALA A 79 7.50 0.16 2.50
C ALA A 79 6.36 0.36 3.48
N PHE A 80 6.14 -0.64 4.35
CA PHE A 80 5.15 -0.59 5.42
C PHE A 80 5.87 -0.80 6.75
N LYS A 81 6.11 0.29 7.48
CA LYS A 81 6.98 0.32 8.67
C LYS A 81 6.72 1.58 9.47
N ASP A 82 6.94 1.53 10.78
CA ASP A 82 6.96 2.73 11.62
C ASP A 82 8.08 3.69 11.18
N MET A 83 7.70 4.82 10.58
CA MET A 83 8.62 5.82 10.04
C MET A 83 8.81 7.01 10.99
N ASN A 84 7.94 7.18 11.98
CA ASN A 84 7.92 8.34 12.87
C ASN A 84 8.28 8.00 14.33
N GLY A 85 8.33 6.72 14.70
CA GLY A 85 8.69 6.20 16.02
C GLY A 85 7.52 6.07 17.01
N ASP A 86 6.27 6.12 16.56
CA ASP A 86 5.07 6.01 17.41
C ASP A 86 4.59 4.58 17.63
N GLY A 87 5.24 3.59 17.00
CA GLY A 87 4.88 2.19 17.08
C GLY A 87 3.78 1.76 16.11
N LEU A 88 3.31 2.63 15.21
CA LEU A 88 2.34 2.31 14.17
C LEU A 88 3.05 2.20 12.81
N LYS A 89 2.71 1.18 12.02
CA LYS A 89 3.28 1.03 10.67
C LYS A 89 2.71 2.11 9.73
N ASP A 90 3.58 2.93 9.15
CA ASP A 90 3.29 3.93 8.14
C ASP A 90 3.45 3.37 6.73
N LEU A 91 2.81 4.01 5.74
CA LEU A 91 2.88 3.60 4.33
C LEU A 91 3.74 4.59 3.53
N LEU A 92 4.80 4.08 2.90
CA LEU A 92 5.67 4.84 2.01
C LEU A 92 5.51 4.31 0.58
N LEU A 93 5.14 5.18 -0.35
CA LEU A 93 4.90 4.83 -1.75
C LEU A 93 5.68 5.76 -2.67
N SER A 94 6.32 5.19 -3.68
CA SER A 94 6.77 5.96 -4.84
C SER A 94 5.70 5.94 -5.92
N GLU A 95 5.50 7.05 -6.58
CA GLU A 95 4.70 7.15 -7.81
C GLU A 95 5.62 7.27 -9.02
N TRP A 96 5.15 6.98 -10.23
CA TRP A 96 5.71 7.54 -11.46
C TRP A 96 4.64 8.38 -12.16
N ASP A 97 4.84 9.70 -12.21
CA ASP A 97 3.87 10.65 -12.78
C ASP A 97 4.06 10.85 -14.31
N GLY A 98 4.87 10.00 -14.94
CA GLY A 98 5.30 10.12 -16.34
C GLY A 98 6.60 10.91 -16.52
N THR A 99 7.03 11.68 -15.51
CA THR A 99 8.23 12.52 -15.56
C THR A 99 9.17 12.24 -14.38
N LEU A 100 8.61 12.11 -13.18
CA LEU A 100 9.30 12.01 -11.91
C LEU A 100 8.81 10.78 -11.13
N THR A 101 9.60 10.41 -10.12
CA THR A 101 9.21 9.40 -9.15
C THR A 101 9.12 9.96 -7.73
N PRO A 102 8.08 10.75 -7.39
CA PRO A 102 7.98 11.31 -6.05
C PRO A 102 7.78 10.21 -5.02
N LEU A 103 8.33 10.44 -3.82
CA LEU A 103 8.18 9.53 -2.69
C LEU A 103 7.23 10.17 -1.68
N SER A 104 6.10 9.53 -1.43
CA SER A 104 5.03 10.00 -0.54
C SER A 104 4.95 9.14 0.70
N LEU A 105 4.98 9.79 1.88
CA LEU A 105 4.78 9.17 3.18
C LEU A 105 3.36 9.44 3.66
N PHE A 106 2.65 8.38 4.01
CA PHE A 106 1.33 8.37 4.60
C PHE A 106 1.45 7.89 6.05
N ILE A 107 1.25 8.78 7.01
CA ILE A 107 1.32 8.45 8.43
C ILE A 107 0.07 7.68 8.85
N ASN A 108 0.23 6.57 9.55
CA ASN A 108 -0.89 5.89 10.20
C ASN A 108 -1.32 6.66 11.45
N ILE A 109 -2.54 7.18 11.44
CA ILE A 109 -3.17 7.91 12.55
C ILE A 109 -4.32 7.11 13.19
N GLY A 110 -4.47 5.85 12.79
CA GLY A 110 -5.44 4.91 13.34
C GLY A 110 -4.83 4.08 14.46
N THR A 111 -4.96 2.76 14.36
CA THR A 111 -4.34 1.80 15.28
C THR A 111 -3.43 0.84 14.52
N SER A 112 -2.76 -0.06 15.25
CA SER A 112 -2.00 -1.16 14.68
C SER A 112 -2.92 -2.12 13.90
N THR A 113 -4.11 -2.40 14.46
CA THR A 113 -5.11 -3.33 13.90
C THR A 113 -6.08 -2.73 12.90
N GLU A 114 -6.14 -1.41 12.82
CA GLU A 114 -6.96 -0.71 11.85
C GLU A 114 -6.19 0.53 11.35
N PRO A 115 -5.19 0.34 10.47
CA PRO A 115 -4.44 1.46 9.92
C PRO A 115 -5.34 2.47 9.20
N ALA A 116 -5.19 3.74 9.55
CA ALA A 116 -5.89 4.85 8.91
C ALA A 116 -4.86 5.91 8.47
N PHE A 117 -4.68 6.08 7.16
CA PHE A 117 -3.59 6.90 6.63
C PHE A 117 -3.98 8.38 6.48
N ALA A 118 -3.14 9.28 6.98
CA ALA A 118 -3.30 10.72 6.77
C ALA A 118 -3.03 11.14 5.31
N GLU A 119 -3.24 12.43 5.00
CA GLU A 119 -2.82 13.00 3.72
C GLU A 119 -1.31 12.78 3.49
N PRO A 120 -0.88 12.47 2.25
CA PRO A 120 0.50 12.19 1.97
C PRO A 120 1.38 13.43 2.13
N ARG A 121 2.52 13.24 2.79
CA ARG A 121 3.66 14.17 2.71
C ARG A 121 4.61 13.69 1.63
N VAL A 122 4.84 14.52 0.61
CA VAL A 122 5.89 14.26 -0.39
C VAL A 122 7.25 14.52 0.25
N LEU A 123 8.09 13.49 0.36
CA LEU A 123 9.43 13.54 0.93
C LEU A 123 10.51 13.91 -0.10
N LEU A 124 10.32 13.48 -1.34
CA LEU A 124 11.25 13.73 -2.43
C LEU A 124 10.50 14.04 -3.71
N ARG A 125 10.93 15.09 -4.39
CA ARG A 125 10.59 15.38 -5.78
C ARG A 125 11.88 15.64 -6.55
N THR A 126 12.27 14.74 -7.45
CA THR A 126 13.41 15.02 -8.34
C THR A 126 12.99 16.16 -9.27
N LEU A 127 13.76 17.25 -9.40
CA LEU A 127 13.51 18.24 -10.43
C LEU A 127 14.40 17.91 -11.64
N GLY A 128 13.83 17.94 -12.84
CA GLY A 128 14.60 17.69 -14.07
C GLY A 128 15.75 18.68 -14.19
N GLY A 129 16.99 18.19 -14.05
CA GLY A 129 18.21 18.99 -14.11
C GLY A 129 18.95 19.10 -12.78
N SER A 130 19.66 18.03 -12.39
CA SER A 130 20.83 18.08 -11.48
C SER A 130 20.60 18.25 -9.97
N GLY A 131 19.41 18.00 -9.41
CA GLY A 131 19.21 18.06 -7.95
C GLY A 131 18.07 17.22 -7.39
N ILE A 132 18.36 16.50 -6.30
CA ILE A 132 17.39 15.90 -5.37
C ILE A 132 17.05 16.99 -4.33
N SER A 133 15.78 17.34 -4.19
CA SER A 133 15.32 18.27 -3.14
C SER A 133 14.43 17.53 -2.14
N PHE A 134 14.77 17.60 -0.86
CA PHE A 134 13.93 17.16 0.25
C PHE A 134 12.95 18.28 0.62
N ILE A 135 11.68 17.93 0.89
CA ILE A 135 10.63 18.88 1.29
C ILE A 135 10.30 18.71 2.78
#